data_AF-A0A355Q9Y4-F1
#
_entry.id   AF-A0A355Q9Y4-F1
#
_cell.length_a   1.000
_cell.length_b   1.000
_cell.length_c   1.000
_cell.angle_alpha   90.00
_cell.angle_beta   90.00
_cell.angle_gamma   90.00
#
_symmetry.space_group_name_H-M   'P 1'
#
loop_
_entity.id
_entity.type
_entity.pdbx_description
1 polymer ?
#
loop_
_entity_poly.entity_id
_entity_poly.type
_entity_poly.pdbx_seq_one_letter_code
_entity_poly.pdbx_strand_id
1 'polypeptide(L)'
;MSIVLTHMLGETDDGLLDPKEHRKLQKECPGMKLPGVVSCNVYRDTAKRLIFGDVELENYAALDRWENWVWSPEGREWSAKFRKTGKFLERIMLEKMD
;
A
#
# COMPACT_ATOMS: atom_id res chain seq x y z
N MET A 1 -1.69 20.03 2.32
CA MET A 1 -0.45 19.25 2.12
C MET A 1 -0.61 17.89 2.79
N SER A 2 -0.91 16.87 1.98
CA SER A 2 -1.00 15.47 2.40
C SER A 2 0.23 14.70 1.91
N ILE A 3 0.48 13.54 2.51
CA ILE A 3 1.56 12.62 2.11
C ILE A 3 0.92 11.40 1.46
N VAL A 4 1.38 11.01 0.27
CA VAL A 4 0.93 9.79 -0.40
C VAL A 4 2.03 8.75 -0.35
N LEU A 5 1.72 7.60 0.24
CA LEU A 5 2.56 6.42 0.22
C LEU A 5 2.13 5.51 -0.93
N THR A 6 2.92 5.45 -2.00
CA THR A 6 2.69 4.59 -3.16
C THR A 6 3.51 3.33 -3.03
N HIS A 7 2.84 2.18 -2.95
CA HIS A 7 3.46 0.86 -2.91
C HIS A 7 3.35 0.21 -4.29
N MET A 8 4.49 -0.13 -4.88
CA MET A 8 4.58 -0.76 -6.19
C MET A 8 4.79 -2.26 -6.04
N LEU A 9 3.90 -3.04 -6.65
CA LEU A 9 4.05 -4.48 -6.77
C LEU A 9 4.12 -4.87 -8.24
N GLY A 10 5.08 -5.72 -8.57
CA GLY A 10 5.22 -6.34 -9.87
C GLY A 10 4.96 -7.83 -9.82
N GLU A 11 5.04 -8.43 -11.00
CA GLU A 11 5.01 -9.87 -11.15
C GLU A 11 6.19 -10.53 -10.42
N THR A 12 5.92 -11.63 -9.73
CA THR A 12 6.94 -12.50 -9.16
C THR A 12 7.64 -13.31 -10.24
N ASP A 13 8.76 -13.94 -9.89
CA ASP A 13 9.58 -14.71 -10.84
C ASP A 13 8.83 -15.96 -11.37
N ASP A 14 7.82 -16.46 -10.64
CA ASP A 14 6.89 -17.52 -11.04
C ASP A 14 5.62 -17.03 -11.76
N GLY A 15 5.54 -15.73 -12.08
CA GLY A 15 4.46 -15.15 -12.89
C GLY A 15 3.21 -14.74 -12.10
N LEU A 16 3.26 -14.69 -10.77
CA LEU A 16 2.14 -14.31 -9.92
C LEU A 16 2.02 -12.78 -9.82
N LEU A 17 0.85 -12.28 -10.22
CA LEU A 17 0.36 -10.95 -9.91
C LEU A 17 -1.17 -11.03 -9.79
N ASP A 18 -1.71 -10.77 -8.60
CA ASP A 18 -3.16 -10.86 -8.33
C ASP A 18 -3.75 -9.52 -7.87
N PRO A 19 -4.15 -8.66 -8.83
CA PRO A 19 -4.79 -7.37 -8.51
C PRO A 19 -6.14 -7.51 -7.80
N LYS A 20 -6.86 -8.63 -8.00
CA LYS A 20 -8.18 -8.83 -7.41
C LYS A 20 -8.05 -9.11 -5.92
N GLU A 21 -7.17 -10.05 -5.56
CA GLU A 21 -6.88 -10.34 -4.15
C GLU A 21 -6.21 -9.14 -3.48
N HIS A 22 -5.30 -8.42 -4.17
CA HIS A 22 -4.69 -7.21 -3.62
C HIS A 22 -5.74 -6.16 -3.23
N ARG A 23 -6.71 -5.90 -4.11
CA ARG A 23 -7.80 -4.97 -3.83
C ARG A 23 -8.71 -5.45 -2.70
N LYS A 24 -8.94 -6.75 -2.58
CA LYS A 24 -9.71 -7.32 -1.46
C LYS A 24 -8.96 -7.14 -0.14
N LEU A 25 -7.68 -7.48 -0.09
CA LEU A 25 -6.82 -7.28 1.09
C LEU A 25 -6.78 -5.80 1.50
N GLN A 26 -6.71 -4.87 0.55
CA GLN A 26 -6.77 -3.43 0.85
C GLN A 26 -8.04 -3.05 1.62
N LYS A 27 -9.21 -3.58 1.25
CA LYS A 27 -10.47 -3.29 1.95
C LYS A 27 -10.54 -3.89 3.35
N GLU A 28 -9.88 -5.01 3.56
CA GLU A 28 -9.88 -5.75 4.83
C GLU A 28 -8.78 -5.28 5.79
N CYS A 29 -7.72 -4.64 5.27
CA CYS A 29 -6.56 -4.22 6.02
C CYS A 29 -6.91 -3.13 7.07
N PRO A 30 -6.70 -3.39 8.37
CA PRO A 30 -6.95 -2.43 9.45
C PRO A 30 -6.14 -1.13 9.31
N GLY A 31 -4.95 -1.22 8.71
CA GLY A 31 -4.08 -0.08 8.43
C GLY A 31 -4.79 1.05 7.67
N MET A 32 -5.73 0.68 6.77
CA MET A 32 -6.49 1.64 5.96
C MET A 32 -7.51 2.47 6.77
N LYS A 33 -7.69 2.15 8.06
CA LYS A 33 -8.59 2.84 8.99
C LYS A 33 -7.84 3.56 10.11
N LEU A 34 -6.52 3.64 10.04
CA LEU A 34 -5.72 4.34 11.06
C LEU A 34 -6.05 5.84 11.11
N PRO A 35 -5.97 6.47 12.29
CA PRO A 35 -6.18 7.92 12.41
C PRO A 35 -5.24 8.73 11.51
N GLY A 36 -5.84 9.53 10.63
CA GLY A 36 -5.14 10.37 9.66
C GLY A 36 -4.93 9.74 8.29
N VAL A 37 -5.43 8.52 8.05
CA VAL A 37 -5.59 7.99 6.68
C VAL A 37 -6.79 8.68 6.04
N VAL A 38 -6.55 9.34 4.89
CA VAL A 38 -7.54 10.12 4.14
C VAL A 38 -8.20 9.25 3.07
N SER A 39 -7.38 8.57 2.28
CA SER A 39 -7.85 7.74 1.16
C SER A 39 -6.91 6.58 0.90
N CYS A 40 -7.43 5.53 0.28
CA CYS A 40 -6.66 4.34 -0.09
C CYS A 40 -7.13 3.85 -1.46
N ASN A 41 -6.23 3.78 -2.43
CA ASN A 41 -6.55 3.43 -3.80
C ASN A 41 -5.64 2.31 -4.31
N VAL A 42 -6.17 1.48 -5.21
CA VAL A 42 -5.40 0.44 -5.89
C VAL A 42 -5.59 0.61 -7.39
N TYR A 43 -4.48 0.75 -8.10
CA TYR A 43 -4.43 0.87 -9.55
C TYR A 43 -3.67 -0.31 -10.15
N ARG A 44 -4.01 -0.65 -11.39
CA ARG A 44 -3.25 -1.62 -12.19
C ARG A 44 -2.68 -0.91 -13.40
N ASP A 45 -1.37 -1.03 -13.60
CA ASP A 45 -0.75 -0.71 -14.88
C ASP A 45 -0.99 -1.86 -15.86
N THR A 46 -1.84 -1.62 -16.86
CA THR A 46 -2.15 -2.62 -17.88
C THR A 46 -1.02 -2.81 -18.90
N ALA A 47 -0.09 -1.86 -19.01
CA ALA A 47 1.05 -1.94 -19.92
C ALA A 47 2.24 -2.65 -19.27
N LYS A 48 2.48 -2.43 -17.97
CA LYS A 48 3.69 -2.90 -17.28
C LYS A 48 3.50 -4.10 -16.33
N ARG A 49 2.28 -4.66 -16.24
CA ARG A 49 1.92 -5.70 -15.25
C ARG A 49 2.34 -5.29 -13.83
N LEU A 50 1.89 -4.11 -13.40
CA LEU A 50 2.13 -3.58 -12.06
C LEU A 50 0.81 -3.33 -11.32
N ILE A 51 0.89 -3.35 -10.00
CA ILE A 51 -0.13 -2.84 -9.08
C ILE A 51 0.48 -1.66 -8.32
N PHE A 52 -0.28 -0.59 -8.17
CA PHE A 52 0.04 0.53 -7.30
C PHE A 52 -0.99 0.58 -6.16
N GLY A 53 -0.53 0.57 -4.92
CA GLY A 53 -1.35 0.78 -3.73
C GLY A 53 -1.00 2.12 -3.09
N ASP A 54 -1.89 3.10 -3.23
CA ASP A 54 -1.72 4.43 -2.64
C ASP A 54 -2.44 4.52 -1.31
N VAL A 55 -1.76 5.10 -0.33
CA VAL A 55 -2.33 5.49 0.96
C VAL A 55 -2.05 6.97 1.16
N GLU A 56 -3.10 7.78 1.16
CA GLU A 56 -3.02 9.20 1.44
C GLU A 56 -3.16 9.45 2.94
N LEU A 57 -2.23 10.21 3.49
CA LEU A 57 -2.12 10.56 4.90
C LEU A 57 -2.24 12.07 5.06
N GLU A 58 -2.99 12.51 6.07
CA GLU A 58 -3.29 13.93 6.30
C GLU A 58 -2.05 14.80 6.55
N ASN A 59 -0.98 14.23 7.14
CA ASN A 59 0.22 14.94 7.57
C ASN A 59 1.33 13.96 8.02
N TYR A 60 2.49 14.49 8.41
CA TYR A 60 3.62 13.71 8.94
C TYR A 60 3.33 12.97 10.24
N ALA A 61 2.45 13.46 11.12
CA ALA A 61 2.09 12.72 12.33
C ALA A 61 1.27 11.45 12.01
N ALA A 62 0.47 11.49 10.94
CA ALA A 62 -0.19 10.29 10.41
C ALA A 62 0.80 9.31 9.77
N LEU A 63 1.87 9.81 9.15
CA LEU A 63 2.99 8.98 8.67
C LEU A 63 3.69 8.25 9.83
N ASP A 64 4.00 8.93 10.92
CA ASP A 64 4.61 8.29 12.09
C ASP A 64 3.71 7.18 12.66
N ARG A 65 2.39 7.41 12.72
CA ARG A 65 1.42 6.39 13.14
C ARG A 65 1.38 5.21 12.18
N TRP A 66 1.40 5.48 10.87
CA TRP A 66 1.44 4.44 9.85
C TRP A 66 2.70 3.58 9.96
N GLU A 67 3.87 4.20 10.09
CA GLU A 67 5.15 3.48 10.26
C GLU A 67 5.16 2.64 11.54
N ASN A 68 4.70 3.19 12.66
CA ASN A 68 4.61 2.42 13.89
C ASN A 68 3.67 1.20 13.75
N TRP A 69 2.54 1.36 13.04
CA TRP A 69 1.63 0.24 12.78
C TRP A 69 2.23 -0.78 11.81
N VAL A 70 2.84 -0.36 10.69
CA VAL A 70 3.37 -1.30 9.67
C VAL A 70 4.46 -2.21 10.23
N TRP A 71 5.24 -1.70 11.19
CA TRP A 71 6.30 -2.46 11.87
C TRP A 71 5.82 -3.30 13.05
N SER A 72 4.57 -3.13 13.49
CA SER A 72 3.93 -3.94 14.52
C SER A 72 3.71 -5.40 14.06
N PRO A 73 3.43 -6.36 14.97
CA PRO A 73 3.11 -7.73 14.59
C PRO A 73 1.96 -7.83 13.58
N GLU A 74 0.87 -7.10 13.80
CA GLU A 74 -0.27 -7.06 12.88
C GLU A 74 0.12 -6.48 11.52
N GLY A 75 0.86 -5.37 11.49
CA GLY A 75 1.33 -4.75 10.26
C GLY A 75 2.22 -5.67 9.43
N ARG A 76 3.08 -6.46 10.08
CA ARG A 76 3.93 -7.47 9.42
C ARG A 76 3.13 -8.63 8.85
N GLU A 77 2.11 -9.11 9.56
CA GLU A 77 1.20 -10.14 9.05
C GLU A 77 0.46 -9.66 7.80
N TRP A 78 -0.04 -8.44 7.81
CA TRP A 78 -0.70 -7.84 6.64
C TRP A 78 0.27 -7.60 5.49
N SER A 79 1.49 -7.12 5.77
CA SER A 79 2.55 -6.98 4.77
C SER A 79 2.86 -8.32 4.10
N ALA A 80 2.89 -9.41 4.86
CA ALA A 80 3.08 -10.75 4.30
C ALA A 80 1.90 -11.18 3.41
N LYS A 81 0.65 -10.85 3.77
CA LYS A 81 -0.52 -11.11 2.91
C LYS A 81 -0.41 -10.36 1.58
N PHE A 82 -0.07 -9.07 1.59
CA PHE A 82 0.10 -8.29 0.36
C PHE A 82 1.23 -8.83 -0.51
N ARG A 83 2.35 -9.28 0.07
CA ARG A 83 3.46 -9.90 -0.68
C ARG A 83 3.09 -11.23 -1.34
N LYS A 84 1.97 -11.87 -0.97
CA LYS A 84 1.44 -13.04 -1.69
C LYS A 84 0.68 -12.68 -2.96
N THR A 85 0.41 -11.40 -3.20
CA THR A 85 -0.29 -10.93 -4.41
C THR A 85 0.64 -10.45 -5.51
N GLY A 86 1.95 -10.37 -5.24
CA GLY A 86 2.97 -9.90 -6.16
C GLY A 86 4.28 -9.60 -5.45
N LYS A 87 5.33 -9.35 -6.23
CA LYS A 87 6.65 -8.95 -5.76
C LYS A 87 6.63 -7.48 -5.40
N PHE A 88 6.87 -7.15 -4.13
CA PHE A 88 7.10 -5.77 -3.74
C PHE A 88 8.36 -5.23 -4.44
N LEU A 89 8.22 -4.12 -5.15
CA LEU A 89 9.32 -3.49 -5.89
C LEU A 89 9.85 -2.28 -5.14
N GLU A 90 8.96 -1.36 -4.78
CA GLU A 90 9.33 -0.07 -4.24
C GLU A 90 8.20 0.54 -3.43
N ARG A 91 8.56 1.41 -2.47
CA ARG A 91 7.64 2.34 -1.83
C ARG A 91 8.14 3.75 -2.10
N ILE A 92 7.29 4.58 -2.69
CA ILE A 92 7.55 5.98 -2.97
C ILE A 92 6.74 6.82 -1.99
N MET A 93 7.36 7.87 -1.46
CA MET A 93 6.69 8.86 -0.62
C MET A 93 6.59 10.17 -1.41
N LEU A 94 5.38 10.65 -1.60
CA LEU A 94 5.08 11.85 -2.36
C LEU A 94 4.41 12.87 -1.44
N GLU A 95 4.83 14.12 -1.53
CA GLU A 95 4.07 15.23 -0.94
C GLU A 95 3.08 15.75 -1.98
N LYS A 96 1.80 15.77 -1.60
CA LYS A 96 0.74 16.31 -2.46
C LYS A 96 0.69 17.82 -2.29
N MET A 97 1.11 18.50 -3.35
CA MET A 97 0.99 19.94 -3.53
C MET A 97 -0.39 20.20 -4.17
N ASP A 98 -1.26 20.91 -3.45
CA ASP A 98 -2.56 21.35 -3.96
C ASP A 98 -2.41 22.52 -4.94
#